data_AF-F0YDH1-F1
#
_entry.id   AF-F0YDH1-F1
#
_cell.length_a   1.000
_cell.length_b   1.000
_cell.length_c   1.000
_cell.angle_alpha   90.00
_cell.angle_beta   90.00
_cell.angle_gamma   90.00
#
_symmetry.space_group_name_H-M   'P 1'
#
loop_
_entity.id
_entity.type
_entity.pdbx_description
1 polymer ?
#
loop_
_entity_poly.entity_id
_entity_poly.type
_entity_poly.pdbx_seq_one_letter_code
_entity_poly.pdbx_strand_id
1 'polypeptide(L)'
;WMSWGYLVNPGNHIGFNGSYERTCGVLLTVLGVLYMSTVLGLVVDVIREKMDQLKMGRNVLEEGHSVILGWTDRAPLIIEEIILANESEGGGQIVVLADEPAKDVIEAEVHMRFRGRMLGTRVIVRHGSPMLTQDLKKVSVDRARSAIVLSQTGGDADKSDALALRMVLALKSIGDLDGFVLVEIRDVDNEPLVRLVGGDAIETLVSHDTIGRMMVMASRNPGLSRVYGEVLGFDGDEFYMSAHAELDGRTFGELQAMFPDAVPIGVASADENRIWLKPSLGRVMKPGEKVAEDDDTYAPRPPADAAPGALPSSTARPPAVETMLFCGWRRDIRDIIHHLDRLVMPGSAIHRAIHLCTDAVPLHERDVKLAEEGLDVNELEHLRIEHFHLNTSVRRKLEDLPLEDYTSVMIFPDQAYEEDMMHSDSHAVATLLLIRDIQAKRLVHRVEAVTRAPRKSAERIAAGVTKWRDRALPPKCPMICEILDPRTQATIEQNTSVMGSSDFCQSNRLCAQVLAMISENRGVKLLLDELLSPDGTSFYVHSAKDYVGADEALTFYDLAARCARCNHEILIGYQDTESLETQINPRDKSTSKHW
;
A
#
# COMPACT_ATOMS: atom_id res chain seq x y z
N TRP A 1 29.53 28.45 60.90
CA TRP A 1 28.40 29.38 60.65
C TRP A 1 28.83 30.57 59.80
N MET A 2 29.83 31.38 60.20
CA MET A 2 30.28 32.54 59.39
C MET A 2 30.75 32.14 57.98
N SER A 3 31.53 31.06 57.85
CA SER A 3 31.94 30.51 56.54
C SER A 3 30.75 30.13 55.64
N TRP A 4 29.66 29.61 56.21
CA TRP A 4 28.42 29.33 55.46
C TRP A 4 27.72 30.63 55.03
N GLY A 5 27.71 31.65 55.89
CA GLY A 5 27.16 32.97 55.58
C GLY A 5 27.87 33.66 54.41
N TYR A 6 29.19 33.48 54.26
CA TYR A 6 29.95 34.03 53.11
C TYR A 6 29.75 33.25 51.82
N LEU A 7 29.43 31.96 51.92
CA LEU A 7 29.19 31.08 50.78
C LEU A 7 27.82 31.35 50.15
N VAL A 8 26.81 31.68 50.97
CA VAL A 8 25.42 31.88 50.54
C VAL A 8 25.07 33.35 50.26
N ASN A 9 25.70 34.32 50.95
CA ASN A 9 25.44 35.75 50.76
C ASN A 9 26.73 36.53 50.44
N PRO A 10 26.91 36.96 49.18
CA PRO A 10 28.08 37.70 48.74
C PRO A 10 28.35 39.02 49.47
N GLY A 11 27.37 39.61 50.17
CA GLY A 11 27.52 40.89 50.87
C GLY A 11 28.17 40.80 52.26
N ASN A 12 28.34 39.60 52.82
CA ASN A 12 28.72 39.44 54.23
C ASN A 12 30.18 39.80 54.56
N HIS A 13 31.08 39.89 53.57
CA HIS A 13 32.49 40.22 53.80
C HIS A 13 32.75 41.73 53.97
N ILE A 14 31.77 42.60 53.68
CA ILE A 14 31.89 44.07 53.71
C ILE A 14 32.01 44.61 55.15
N GLY A 15 31.50 43.88 56.14
CA GLY A 15 31.44 44.30 57.55
C GLY A 15 32.74 44.20 58.36
N PHE A 16 33.85 43.69 57.78
CA PHE A 16 35.12 43.51 58.49
C PHE A 16 36.05 44.72 58.30
N ASN A 17 36.81 45.06 59.34
CA ASN A 17 37.76 46.20 59.32
C ASN A 17 39.21 45.77 58.99
N GLY A 18 39.55 44.48 59.08
CA GLY A 18 40.89 43.96 58.79
C GLY A 18 41.08 43.56 57.31
N SER A 19 42.22 43.95 56.71
CA SER A 19 42.54 43.64 55.31
C SER A 19 42.63 42.13 55.02
N TYR A 20 43.19 41.34 55.94
CA TYR A 20 43.32 39.88 55.79
C TYR A 20 41.95 39.18 55.78
N GLU A 21 41.06 39.57 56.69
CA GLU A 21 39.70 39.01 56.81
C GLU A 21 38.86 39.34 55.56
N ARG A 22 39.03 40.55 55.00
CA ARG A 22 38.38 40.95 53.74
C ARG A 22 38.86 40.11 52.56
N THR A 23 40.17 39.90 52.40
CA THR A 23 40.72 39.09 51.30
C THR A 23 40.25 37.63 51.38
N CYS A 24 40.27 37.04 52.56
CA CYS A 24 39.72 35.69 52.79
C CYS A 24 38.21 35.63 52.52
N GLY A 25 37.46 36.65 52.93
CA GLY A 25 36.03 36.77 52.67
C GLY A 25 35.69 36.85 51.19
N VAL A 26 36.41 37.67 50.42
CA VAL A 26 36.22 37.79 48.95
C VAL A 26 36.50 36.47 48.25
N LEU A 27 37.62 35.80 48.57
CA LEU A 27 37.96 34.48 47.99
C LEU A 27 36.88 33.44 48.31
N LEU A 28 36.38 33.42 49.54
CA LEU A 28 35.35 32.48 49.97
C LEU A 28 33.99 32.78 49.31
N THR A 29 33.68 34.05 49.06
CA THR A 29 32.48 34.46 48.32
C THR A 29 32.58 34.07 46.85
N VAL A 30 33.71 34.29 46.16
CA VAL A 30 33.89 33.85 44.77
C VAL A 30 33.78 32.34 44.65
N LEU A 31 34.44 31.60 45.54
CA LEU A 31 34.36 30.14 45.59
C LEU A 31 32.94 29.67 45.91
N GLY A 32 32.25 30.39 46.79
CA GLY A 32 30.87 30.10 47.17
C GLY A 32 29.87 30.33 46.05
N VAL A 33 30.01 31.42 45.28
CA VAL A 33 29.19 31.68 44.09
C VAL A 33 29.45 30.58 43.05
N LEU A 34 30.71 30.24 42.75
CA LEU A 34 31.02 29.17 41.80
C LEU A 34 30.44 27.82 42.24
N TYR A 35 30.58 27.48 43.52
CA TYR A 35 30.01 26.27 44.11
C TYR A 35 28.48 26.26 44.01
N MET A 36 27.81 27.33 44.44
CA MET A 36 26.35 27.43 44.42
C MET A 36 25.80 27.44 43.00
N SER A 37 26.45 28.11 42.05
CA SER A 37 26.07 28.08 40.63
C SER A 37 26.20 26.67 40.04
N THR A 38 27.26 25.94 40.39
CA THR A 38 27.45 24.54 39.94
C THR A 38 26.40 23.61 40.55
N VAL A 39 26.15 23.72 41.85
CA VAL A 39 25.12 22.92 42.54
C VAL A 39 23.73 23.24 41.98
N LEU A 40 23.40 24.51 41.78
CA LEU A 40 22.12 24.90 41.19
C LEU A 40 21.98 24.36 39.76
N GLY A 41 23.04 24.42 38.94
CA GLY A 41 23.07 23.82 37.61
C GLY A 41 22.76 22.32 37.66
N LEU A 42 23.49 21.56 38.48
CA LEU A 42 23.26 20.13 38.67
C LEU A 42 21.85 19.81 39.18
N VAL A 43 21.32 20.60 40.13
CA VAL A 43 19.97 20.41 40.65
C VAL A 43 18.93 20.69 39.57
N VAL A 44 19.10 21.75 38.78
CA VAL A 44 18.21 22.05 37.65
C VAL A 44 18.26 20.93 36.61
N ASP A 45 19.45 20.44 36.28
CA ASP A 45 19.61 19.34 35.32
C ASP A 45 18.95 18.04 35.82
N VAL A 46 19.15 17.68 37.09
CA VAL A 46 18.49 16.50 37.71
C VAL A 46 16.97 16.67 37.76
N ILE A 47 16.48 17.85 38.11
CA ILE A 47 15.03 18.13 38.10
C ILE A 47 14.48 18.05 36.68
N ARG A 48 15.21 18.57 35.70
CA ARG A 48 14.82 18.52 34.30
C ARG A 48 14.77 17.09 33.79
N GLU A 49 15.79 16.29 34.06
CA GLU A 49 15.84 14.86 33.73
C GLU A 49 14.68 14.09 34.39
N LYS A 50 14.39 14.37 35.68
CA LYS A 50 13.25 13.76 36.38
C LYS A 50 11.90 14.19 35.82
N MET A 51 11.78 15.46 35.43
CA MET A 51 10.58 15.99 34.80
C MET A 51 10.37 15.38 33.41
N ASP A 52 11.44 15.17 32.65
CA ASP A 52 11.38 14.54 31.33
C ASP A 52 11.06 13.03 31.45
N GLN A 53 11.61 12.33 32.45
CA GLN A 53 11.19 10.95 32.79
C GLN A 53 9.69 10.85 33.13
N LEU A 54 9.12 11.86 33.80
CA LEU A 54 7.69 11.90 34.10
C LEU A 54 6.84 12.18 32.85
N LYS A 55 7.33 13.01 31.92
CA LYS A 55 6.66 13.27 30.63
C LYS A 55 6.59 12.05 29.71
N MET A 56 7.51 11.09 29.87
CA MET A 56 7.49 9.84 29.09
C MET A 56 6.27 8.95 29.39
N GLY A 57 5.52 9.24 30.46
CA GLY A 57 4.29 8.53 30.82
C GLY A 57 4.55 7.21 31.55
N ARG A 58 3.56 6.75 32.31
CA ARG A 58 3.54 5.40 32.93
C ARG A 58 2.94 4.38 31.95
N ASN A 59 2.86 3.13 32.42
CA ASN A 59 2.18 2.04 31.72
C ASN A 59 0.78 2.47 31.27
N VAL A 60 0.44 2.11 30.03
CA VAL A 60 -0.88 2.21 29.46
C VAL A 60 -1.78 1.19 30.18
N LEU A 61 -2.97 1.59 30.61
CA LEU A 61 -3.93 0.72 31.34
C LEU A 61 -5.13 0.33 30.45
N GLU A 62 -4.96 0.46 29.15
CA GLU A 62 -6.02 0.27 28.16
C GLU A 62 -6.04 -1.22 27.74
N GLU A 63 -7.22 -1.67 27.32
CA GLU A 63 -7.49 -3.04 26.86
C GLU A 63 -8.20 -2.96 25.51
N GLY A 64 -7.96 -3.91 24.61
CA GLY A 64 -8.59 -3.94 23.28
C GLY A 64 -8.11 -2.85 22.31
N HIS A 65 -6.99 -2.19 22.61
CA HIS A 65 -6.37 -1.18 21.75
C HIS A 65 -5.47 -1.79 20.67
N SER A 66 -5.24 -1.05 19.59
CA SER A 66 -4.24 -1.39 18.57
C SER A 66 -2.88 -0.84 18.97
N VAL A 67 -1.83 -1.66 18.85
CA VAL A 67 -0.44 -1.24 19.15
C VAL A 67 0.36 -1.13 17.86
N ILE A 68 1.09 -0.04 17.68
CA ILE A 68 2.07 0.14 16.59
C ILE A 68 3.47 0.17 17.20
N LEU A 69 4.33 -0.76 16.77
CA LEU A 69 5.70 -0.93 17.25
C LEU A 69 6.66 -0.42 16.18
N GLY A 70 7.32 0.70 16.47
CA GLY A 70 8.17 1.45 15.55
C GLY A 70 7.47 2.69 14.97
N TRP A 71 8.27 3.60 14.42
CA TRP A 71 7.79 4.78 13.70
C TRP A 71 8.51 4.89 12.35
N THR A 72 7.73 4.91 11.27
CA THR A 72 8.22 5.02 9.89
C THR A 72 7.27 5.90 9.09
N ASP A 73 7.60 6.22 7.83
CA ASP A 73 6.72 7.01 6.95
C ASP A 73 5.35 6.35 6.69
N ARG A 74 5.22 5.05 6.98
CA ARG A 74 3.96 4.29 6.90
C ARG A 74 3.12 4.40 8.17
N ALA A 75 3.73 4.68 9.33
CA ALA A 75 3.01 4.72 10.61
C ALA A 75 1.86 5.75 10.61
N PRO A 76 2.04 6.99 10.11
CA PRO A 76 0.91 7.92 9.98
C PRO A 76 -0.21 7.40 9.07
N LEU A 77 0.13 6.72 7.96
CA LEU A 77 -0.88 6.17 7.05
C LEU A 77 -1.67 5.04 7.71
N ILE A 78 -1.01 4.17 8.47
CA ILE A 78 -1.68 3.08 9.20
C ILE A 78 -2.59 3.66 10.29
N ILE A 79 -2.16 4.73 10.99
CA ILE A 79 -3.00 5.43 11.98
C ILE A 79 -4.25 6.01 11.31
N GLU A 80 -4.12 6.57 10.11
CA GLU A 80 -5.24 7.11 9.33
C GLU A 80 -6.29 6.03 9.05
N GLU A 81 -5.86 4.87 8.56
CA GLU A 81 -6.73 3.74 8.24
C GLU A 81 -7.40 3.14 9.49
N ILE A 82 -6.67 2.98 10.60
CA ILE A 82 -7.25 2.48 11.87
C ILE A 82 -8.22 3.51 12.48
N ILE A 83 -8.00 4.82 12.28
CA ILE A 83 -8.96 5.84 12.73
C ILE A 83 -10.29 5.70 11.98
N LEU A 84 -10.25 5.45 10.67
CA LEU A 84 -11.43 5.20 9.84
C LEU A 84 -12.15 3.92 10.28
N ALA A 85 -11.41 2.82 10.46
CA ALA A 85 -11.96 1.55 10.95
C ALA A 85 -12.71 1.68 12.29
N ASN A 86 -12.19 2.50 13.21
CA ASN A 86 -12.80 2.71 14.52
C ASN A 86 -14.03 3.64 14.51
N GLU A 87 -14.38 4.28 13.38
CA GLU A 87 -15.53 5.20 13.31
C GLU A 87 -16.85 4.46 13.59
N SER A 88 -17.00 3.23 13.06
CA SER A 88 -18.18 2.38 13.26
C SER A 88 -18.40 2.00 14.73
N GLU A 89 -17.31 1.82 15.49
CA GLU A 89 -17.33 1.52 16.92
C GLU A 89 -17.52 2.77 17.81
N GLY A 90 -17.56 3.97 17.22
CA GLY A 90 -17.66 5.24 17.95
C GLY A 90 -16.33 5.76 18.50
N GLY A 91 -15.21 5.28 17.93
CA GLY A 91 -13.85 5.66 18.27
C GLY A 91 -13.08 4.57 19.03
N GLY A 92 -11.77 4.50 18.80
CA GLY A 92 -10.90 3.48 19.37
C GLY A 92 -9.67 4.05 20.10
N GLN A 93 -8.70 3.18 20.35
CA GLN A 93 -7.43 3.57 20.96
C GLN A 93 -6.26 2.99 20.20
N ILE A 94 -5.30 3.85 19.86
CA ILE A 94 -4.07 3.46 19.16
C ILE A 94 -2.90 3.82 20.07
N VAL A 95 -2.02 2.86 20.33
CA VAL A 95 -0.82 3.07 21.16
C VAL A 95 0.42 2.88 20.31
N VAL A 96 1.25 3.91 20.22
CA VAL A 96 2.50 3.89 19.45
C VAL A 96 3.67 3.74 20.41
N LEU A 97 4.53 2.73 20.20
CA LEU A 97 5.81 2.57 20.89
C LEU A 97 6.95 2.79 19.91
N ALA A 98 7.75 3.84 20.12
CA ALA A 98 8.92 4.11 19.31
C ALA A 98 10.08 4.63 20.18
N ASP A 99 11.30 4.28 19.80
CA ASP A 99 12.53 4.84 20.37
C ASP A 99 12.95 6.12 19.63
N GLU A 100 12.81 6.14 18.30
CA GLU A 100 13.02 7.35 17.49
C GLU A 100 11.88 7.53 16.47
N PRO A 101 11.50 8.79 16.14
CA PRO A 101 11.94 10.06 16.72
C PRO A 101 11.36 10.27 18.15
N ALA A 102 11.76 11.36 18.80
CA ALA A 102 11.29 11.67 20.15
C ALA A 102 9.76 11.79 20.22
N LYS A 103 9.19 11.41 21.37
CA LYS A 103 7.74 11.34 21.60
C LYS A 103 6.99 12.63 21.21
N ASP A 104 7.57 13.79 21.51
CA ASP A 104 7.00 15.11 21.23
C ASP A 104 6.91 15.42 19.73
N VAL A 105 7.85 14.91 18.93
CA VAL A 105 7.81 15.00 17.47
C VAL A 105 6.65 14.17 16.92
N ILE A 106 6.54 12.92 17.38
CA ILE A 106 5.45 12.00 16.98
C ILE A 106 4.08 12.60 17.36
N GLU A 107 3.94 13.08 18.60
CA GLU A 107 2.70 13.71 19.06
C GLU A 107 2.35 14.96 18.26
N ALA A 108 3.34 15.79 17.91
CA ALA A 108 3.12 16.97 17.09
C ALA A 108 2.70 16.61 15.65
N GLU A 109 3.34 15.60 15.06
CA GLU A 109 3.02 15.12 13.71
C GLU A 109 1.60 14.55 13.64
N VAL A 110 1.25 13.65 14.57
CA VAL A 110 -0.11 13.09 14.71
C VAL A 110 -1.13 14.22 14.92
N HIS A 111 -0.83 15.18 15.79
CA HIS A 111 -1.74 16.30 16.05
C HIS A 111 -1.93 17.21 14.82
N MET A 112 -0.87 17.48 14.06
CA MET A 112 -0.95 18.30 12.85
C MET A 112 -1.71 17.59 11.73
N ARG A 113 -1.43 16.30 11.52
CA ARG A 113 -2.02 15.52 10.42
C ARG A 113 -3.51 15.23 10.64
N PHE A 114 -3.91 14.86 11.85
CA PHE A 114 -5.28 14.42 12.16
C PHE A 114 -6.11 15.46 12.90
N ARG A 115 -5.76 16.74 12.78
CA ARG A 115 -6.45 17.82 13.50
C ARG A 115 -7.94 17.87 13.12
N GLY A 116 -8.80 17.49 14.07
CA GLY A 116 -10.26 17.47 13.88
C GLY A 116 -10.81 16.26 13.11
N ARG A 117 -9.96 15.28 12.78
CA ARG A 117 -10.34 14.04 12.05
C ARG A 117 -9.97 12.79 12.84
N MET A 118 -10.12 12.84 14.17
CA MET A 118 -9.82 11.69 15.04
C MET A 118 -10.99 10.71 15.16
N LEU A 119 -12.21 11.07 14.72
CA LEU A 119 -13.40 10.20 14.71
C LEU A 119 -13.64 9.45 16.05
N GLY A 120 -13.39 10.13 17.18
CA GLY A 120 -13.50 9.52 18.53
C GLY A 120 -12.27 8.73 18.98
N THR A 121 -11.36 8.39 18.07
CA THR A 121 -10.13 7.64 18.33
C THR A 121 -9.08 8.46 19.06
N ARG A 122 -8.39 7.84 20.02
CA ARG A 122 -7.30 8.46 20.79
C ARG A 122 -5.96 7.80 20.50
N VAL A 123 -5.01 8.58 20.01
CA VAL A 123 -3.62 8.14 19.79
C VAL A 123 -2.76 8.45 21.02
N ILE A 124 -2.05 7.45 21.53
CA ILE A 124 -1.21 7.51 22.73
C ILE A 124 0.21 7.13 22.35
N VAL A 125 1.16 8.06 22.48
CA VAL A 125 2.57 7.79 22.16
C VAL A 125 3.37 7.46 23.42
N ARG A 126 4.21 6.42 23.34
CA ARG A 126 5.19 6.04 24.37
C ARG A 126 6.58 5.93 23.76
N HIS A 127 7.55 6.40 24.54
CA HIS A 127 8.96 6.30 24.18
C HIS A 127 9.57 5.05 24.79
N GLY A 128 10.23 4.24 23.97
CA GLY A 128 10.88 3.00 24.39
C GLY A 128 11.21 2.10 23.21
N SER A 129 12.11 1.15 23.41
CA SER A 129 12.51 0.23 22.35
C SER A 129 11.57 -0.98 22.32
N PRO A 130 10.95 -1.31 21.17
CA PRO A 130 10.10 -2.49 21.04
C PRO A 130 10.87 -3.81 21.17
N MET A 131 12.21 -3.76 21.20
CA MET A 131 13.06 -4.93 21.44
C MET A 131 13.19 -5.27 22.94
N LEU A 132 12.70 -4.42 23.83
CA LEU A 132 12.79 -4.60 25.27
C LEU A 132 11.43 -4.99 25.85
N THR A 133 11.34 -6.17 26.48
CA THR A 133 10.13 -6.68 27.14
C THR A 133 9.56 -5.69 28.17
N GLN A 134 10.40 -4.90 28.83
CA GLN A 134 9.97 -3.89 29.80
C GLN A 134 9.18 -2.76 29.14
N ASP A 135 9.57 -2.36 27.93
CA ASP A 135 8.93 -1.28 27.19
C ASP A 135 7.65 -1.75 26.51
N LEU A 136 7.62 -3.00 26.03
CA LEU A 136 6.40 -3.64 25.54
C LEU A 136 5.32 -3.73 26.63
N LYS A 137 5.70 -3.97 27.89
CA LYS A 137 4.78 -3.91 29.04
C LYS A 137 4.30 -2.49 29.36
N LYS A 138 4.99 -1.43 28.93
CA LYS A 138 4.50 -0.05 29.09
C LYS A 138 3.31 0.22 28.18
N VAL A 139 3.15 -0.50 27.09
CA VAL A 139 2.05 -0.34 26.13
C VAL A 139 0.98 -1.42 26.25
N SER A 140 1.08 -2.28 27.27
CA SER A 140 0.12 -3.37 27.54
C SER A 140 -0.18 -4.20 26.29
N VAL A 141 0.88 -4.60 25.58
CA VAL A 141 0.77 -5.38 24.34
C VAL A 141 0.11 -6.75 24.56
N ASP A 142 0.17 -7.28 25.78
CA ASP A 142 -0.51 -8.52 26.20
C ASP A 142 -2.04 -8.42 26.10
N ARG A 143 -2.60 -7.22 26.26
CA ARG A 143 -4.05 -6.95 26.26
C ARG A 143 -4.53 -6.23 24.99
N ALA A 144 -3.63 -6.05 24.02
CA ALA A 144 -3.94 -5.40 22.76
C ALA A 144 -4.77 -6.32 21.86
N ARG A 145 -5.72 -5.76 21.10
CA ARG A 145 -6.48 -6.54 20.10
C ARG A 145 -5.58 -7.02 18.96
N SER A 146 -4.64 -6.16 18.57
CA SER A 146 -3.62 -6.43 17.57
C SER A 146 -2.40 -5.56 17.81
N ALA A 147 -1.23 -6.06 17.39
CA ALA A 147 0.01 -5.30 17.40
C ALA A 147 0.69 -5.36 16.03
N ILE A 148 1.04 -4.22 15.46
CA ILE A 148 1.73 -4.10 14.18
C ILE A 148 3.20 -3.80 14.41
N VAL A 149 4.09 -4.67 13.94
CA VAL A 149 5.54 -4.45 13.93
C VAL A 149 5.94 -3.87 12.59
N LEU A 150 6.40 -2.63 12.58
CA LEU A 150 6.83 -1.93 11.37
C LEU A 150 8.29 -2.22 11.05
N SER A 151 8.55 -2.51 9.78
CA SER A 151 9.90 -2.67 9.26
C SER A 151 10.52 -1.30 9.00
N GLN A 152 11.81 -1.14 9.25
CA GLN A 152 12.50 0.13 9.00
C GLN A 152 12.63 0.37 7.49
N THR A 153 12.19 1.53 7.01
CA THR A 153 12.18 1.87 5.57
C THR A 153 13.60 2.07 5.00
N GLY A 154 14.52 2.61 5.81
CA GLY A 154 15.90 2.92 5.41
C GLY A 154 16.90 1.79 5.64
N GLY A 155 17.91 1.70 4.77
CA GLY A 155 19.01 0.75 4.90
C GLY A 155 18.74 -0.65 4.35
N ASP A 156 19.43 -1.62 4.93
CA ASP A 156 19.51 -3.02 4.48
C ASP A 156 18.28 -3.83 4.93
N ALA A 157 17.65 -4.56 4.00
CA ALA A 157 16.43 -5.32 4.26
C ALA A 157 16.69 -6.41 5.32
N ASP A 158 17.83 -7.10 5.23
CA ASP A 158 18.24 -8.12 6.19
C ASP A 158 18.37 -7.59 7.61
N LYS A 159 18.87 -6.36 7.76
CA LYS A 159 18.98 -5.73 9.09
C LYS A 159 17.60 -5.41 9.64
N SER A 160 16.71 -4.88 8.82
CA SER A 160 15.34 -4.60 9.22
C SER A 160 14.60 -5.87 9.65
N ASP A 161 14.71 -6.94 8.87
CA ASP A 161 14.04 -8.21 9.17
C ASP A 161 14.65 -8.90 10.39
N ALA A 162 15.96 -8.77 10.62
CA ALA A 162 16.60 -9.21 11.85
C ALA A 162 16.10 -8.44 13.08
N LEU A 163 15.78 -7.14 12.95
CA LEU A 163 15.12 -6.38 14.02
C LEU A 163 13.68 -6.86 14.25
N ALA A 164 12.92 -7.11 13.19
CA ALA A 164 11.58 -7.69 13.27
C ALA A 164 11.59 -9.04 14.00
N LEU A 165 12.51 -9.94 13.65
CA LEU A 165 12.70 -11.22 14.34
C LEU A 165 13.01 -11.04 15.84
N ARG A 166 13.84 -10.06 16.19
CA ARG A 166 14.15 -9.75 17.60
C ARG A 166 12.94 -9.22 18.36
N MET A 167 12.13 -8.37 17.74
CA MET A 167 10.87 -7.88 18.31
C MET A 167 9.88 -9.03 18.54
N VAL A 168 9.76 -9.94 17.57
CA VAL A 168 8.97 -11.18 17.69
C VAL A 168 9.41 -12.03 18.88
N LEU A 169 10.72 -12.24 19.06
CA LEU A 169 11.24 -12.96 20.22
C LEU A 169 10.93 -12.25 21.55
N ALA A 170 10.99 -10.91 21.58
CA ALA A 170 10.65 -10.12 22.75
C ALA A 170 9.15 -10.22 23.09
N LEU A 171 8.28 -10.19 22.09
CA LEU A 171 6.82 -10.35 22.26
C LEU A 171 6.49 -11.74 22.83
N LYS A 172 7.09 -12.79 22.28
CA LYS A 172 6.93 -14.17 22.77
C LYS A 172 7.39 -14.35 24.22
N SER A 173 8.34 -13.53 24.69
CA SER A 173 8.81 -13.57 26.08
C SER A 173 7.82 -13.00 27.10
N ILE A 174 6.80 -12.26 26.66
CA ILE A 174 5.79 -11.65 27.55
C ILE A 174 4.79 -12.68 28.07
N GLY A 175 4.49 -13.71 27.27
CA GLY A 175 3.54 -14.77 27.58
C GLY A 175 2.42 -14.84 26.55
N ASP A 176 1.23 -15.19 27.02
CA ASP A 176 0.02 -15.25 26.18
C ASP A 176 -0.43 -13.83 25.81
N LEU A 177 -0.75 -13.63 24.54
CA LEU A 177 -1.31 -12.40 23.99
C LEU A 177 -2.81 -12.62 23.77
N ASP A 178 -3.64 -11.66 24.17
CA ASP A 178 -5.10 -11.72 23.92
C ASP A 178 -5.43 -11.61 22.43
N GLY A 179 -4.60 -10.88 21.67
CA GLY A 179 -4.70 -10.67 20.24
C GLY A 179 -3.61 -11.36 19.41
N PHE A 180 -3.39 -10.88 18.19
CA PHE A 180 -2.32 -11.35 17.30
C PHE A 180 -1.33 -10.23 16.96
N VAL A 181 -0.14 -10.62 16.50
CA VAL A 181 0.90 -9.70 16.07
C VAL A 181 1.04 -9.79 14.56
N LEU A 182 0.88 -8.68 13.86
CA LEU A 182 1.21 -8.55 12.44
C LEU A 182 2.62 -7.99 12.30
N VAL A 183 3.49 -8.71 11.59
CA VAL A 183 4.89 -8.33 11.39
C VAL A 183 5.13 -8.03 9.94
N GLU A 184 5.51 -6.78 9.66
CA GLU A 184 5.97 -6.40 8.34
C GLU A 184 7.39 -6.92 8.11
N ILE A 185 7.59 -7.62 7.00
CA ILE A 185 8.85 -8.16 6.53
C ILE A 185 9.18 -7.52 5.17
N ARG A 186 10.46 -7.24 4.94
CA ARG A 186 10.92 -6.65 3.68
C ARG A 186 11.31 -7.71 2.67
N ASP A 187 12.08 -8.72 3.08
CA ASP A 187 12.54 -9.79 2.20
C ASP A 187 11.67 -11.04 2.32
N VAL A 188 11.20 -11.55 1.18
CA VAL A 188 10.47 -12.83 1.08
C VAL A 188 11.28 -13.98 1.70
N ASP A 189 12.60 -13.97 1.59
CA ASP A 189 13.47 -15.05 2.04
C ASP A 189 13.51 -15.16 3.58
N ASN A 190 13.23 -14.07 4.30
CA ASN A 190 13.25 -14.00 5.76
C ASN A 190 11.89 -14.37 6.40
N GLU A 191 10.80 -14.36 5.63
CA GLU A 191 9.43 -14.63 6.13
C GLU A 191 9.28 -16.00 6.82
N PRO A 192 9.79 -17.13 6.26
CA PRO A 192 9.60 -18.44 6.86
C PRO A 192 10.27 -18.56 8.23
N LEU A 193 11.41 -17.88 8.44
CA LEU A 193 12.13 -17.87 9.71
C LEU A 193 11.33 -17.13 10.78
N VAL A 194 10.77 -15.97 10.44
CA VAL A 194 9.97 -15.19 11.38
C VAL A 194 8.70 -15.94 11.76
N ARG A 195 8.03 -16.56 10.79
CA ARG A 195 6.84 -17.39 11.02
C ARG A 195 7.13 -18.61 11.90
N LEU A 196 8.25 -19.29 11.69
CA LEU A 196 8.69 -20.42 12.52
C LEU A 196 8.87 -20.01 13.99
N VAL A 197 9.43 -18.84 14.23
CA VAL A 197 9.67 -18.34 15.60
C VAL A 197 8.38 -17.82 16.24
N GLY A 198 7.54 -17.13 15.46
CA GLY A 198 6.28 -16.55 15.91
C GLY A 198 5.20 -17.56 16.26
N GLY A 199 5.09 -18.66 15.52
CA GLY A 199 4.01 -19.63 15.68
C GLY A 199 2.64 -19.02 15.33
N ASP A 200 1.57 -19.55 15.91
CA ASP A 200 0.19 -19.19 15.49
C ASP A 200 -0.27 -17.80 15.93
N ALA A 201 0.43 -17.16 16.89
CA ALA A 201 0.11 -15.82 17.39
C ALA A 201 0.60 -14.69 16.48
N ILE A 202 1.43 -15.02 15.48
CA ILE A 202 2.08 -14.03 14.62
C ILE A 202 1.71 -14.28 13.17
N GLU A 203 1.30 -13.21 12.51
CA GLU A 203 1.14 -13.14 11.07
C GLU A 203 2.24 -12.27 10.47
N THR A 204 2.74 -12.69 9.32
CA THR A 204 3.77 -11.99 8.54
C THR A 204 3.14 -11.34 7.31
N LEU A 205 3.62 -10.17 6.89
CA LEU A 205 3.28 -9.58 5.60
C LEU A 205 4.57 -9.14 4.90
N VAL A 206 4.81 -9.63 3.69
CA VAL A 206 5.90 -9.13 2.85
C VAL A 206 5.36 -7.99 2.00
N SER A 207 5.57 -6.75 2.47
CA SER A 207 4.92 -5.58 1.88
C SER A 207 5.34 -5.33 0.44
N HIS A 208 6.63 -5.44 0.13
CA HIS A 208 7.15 -5.10 -1.19
C HIS A 208 6.78 -6.12 -2.27
N ASP A 209 6.67 -7.41 -1.92
CA ASP A 209 6.15 -8.47 -2.80
C ASP A 209 4.67 -8.23 -3.10
N THR A 210 3.85 -8.01 -2.06
CA THR A 210 2.40 -7.75 -2.19
C THR A 210 2.12 -6.60 -3.15
N ILE A 211 2.80 -5.47 -2.98
CA ILE A 211 2.66 -4.31 -3.87
C ILE A 211 3.21 -4.59 -5.27
N GLY A 212 4.33 -5.29 -5.38
CA GLY A 212 4.91 -5.69 -6.67
C GLY A 212 3.92 -6.49 -7.50
N ARG A 213 3.21 -7.44 -6.88
CA ARG A 213 2.15 -8.23 -7.53
C ARG A 213 0.97 -7.39 -7.97
N MET A 214 0.47 -6.50 -7.11
CA MET A 214 -0.61 -5.56 -7.47
C MET A 214 -0.23 -4.69 -8.67
N MET A 215 1.00 -4.16 -8.69
CA MET A 215 1.51 -3.37 -9.82
C MET A 215 1.58 -4.18 -11.11
N VAL A 216 2.05 -5.42 -11.04
CA VAL A 216 2.10 -6.32 -12.19
C VAL A 216 0.69 -6.54 -12.74
N MET A 217 -0.28 -6.86 -11.89
CA MET A 217 -1.68 -7.06 -12.29
C MET A 217 -2.28 -5.79 -12.90
N ALA A 218 -2.03 -4.63 -12.29
CA ALA A 218 -2.54 -3.35 -12.77
C ALA A 218 -1.89 -2.89 -14.08
N SER A 219 -0.64 -3.25 -14.35
CA SER A 219 -0.01 -2.96 -15.65
C SER A 219 -0.65 -3.69 -16.83
N ARG A 220 -1.24 -4.87 -16.57
CA ARG A 220 -1.88 -5.73 -17.57
C ARG A 220 -3.35 -5.37 -17.76
N ASN A 221 -3.99 -4.84 -16.72
CA ASN A 221 -5.38 -4.44 -16.69
C ASN A 221 -5.50 -2.96 -16.33
N PRO A 222 -5.53 -2.05 -17.33
CA PRO A 222 -5.67 -0.63 -17.08
C PRO A 222 -6.92 -0.32 -16.24
N GLY A 223 -6.81 0.61 -15.31
CA GLY A 223 -7.87 0.97 -14.36
C GLY A 223 -7.89 0.13 -13.08
N LEU A 224 -7.16 -0.98 -13.02
CA LEU A 224 -7.17 -1.86 -11.84
C LEU A 224 -6.52 -1.23 -10.60
N SER A 225 -5.57 -0.29 -10.76
CA SER A 225 -4.99 0.40 -9.60
C SER A 225 -6.03 1.22 -8.82
N ARG A 226 -7.06 1.74 -9.51
CA ARG A 226 -8.17 2.46 -8.87
C ARG A 226 -9.10 1.50 -8.12
N VAL A 227 -9.35 0.31 -8.68
CA VAL A 227 -10.07 -0.74 -7.97
C VAL A 227 -9.34 -1.11 -6.68
N TYR A 228 -8.02 -1.29 -6.72
CA TYR A 228 -7.25 -1.52 -5.49
C TYR A 228 -7.34 -0.34 -4.51
N GLY A 229 -7.39 0.90 -5.00
CA GLY A 229 -7.55 2.08 -4.15
C GLY A 229 -8.92 2.17 -3.44
N GLU A 230 -9.98 1.65 -4.05
CA GLU A 230 -11.33 1.62 -3.46
C GLU A 230 -11.57 0.39 -2.57
N VAL A 231 -10.93 -0.75 -2.89
CA VAL A 231 -11.14 -2.03 -2.19
C VAL A 231 -10.18 -2.23 -1.02
N LEU A 232 -9.03 -1.57 -1.04
CA LEU A 232 -8.04 -1.65 0.03
C LEU A 232 -8.12 -0.41 0.91
N GLY A 233 -8.17 -0.63 2.22
CA GLY A 233 -8.30 0.42 3.23
C GLY A 233 -9.69 0.42 3.87
N PHE A 234 -9.97 1.48 4.61
CA PHE A 234 -11.25 1.73 5.28
C PHE A 234 -11.95 2.99 4.74
N ASP A 235 -11.55 3.43 3.54
CA ASP A 235 -12.18 4.53 2.82
C ASP A 235 -13.03 3.93 1.70
N GLY A 236 -14.35 3.81 1.93
CA GLY A 236 -15.28 3.23 0.97
C GLY A 236 -15.82 1.87 1.40
N ASP A 237 -15.55 0.87 0.56
CA ASP A 237 -16.09 -0.49 0.59
C ASP A 237 -14.95 -1.46 1.02
N GLU A 238 -15.22 -2.41 1.92
CA GLU A 238 -14.21 -3.20 2.63
C GLU A 238 -14.42 -4.72 2.49
N PHE A 239 -13.55 -5.55 3.10
CA PHE A 239 -13.76 -7.00 3.16
C PHE A 239 -14.19 -7.45 4.55
N TYR A 240 -15.45 -7.87 4.66
CA TYR A 240 -16.04 -8.46 5.85
C TYR A 240 -16.30 -9.95 5.67
N MET A 241 -16.25 -10.69 6.80
CA MET A 241 -16.60 -12.10 6.84
C MET A 241 -17.66 -12.33 7.91
N SER A 242 -18.89 -12.59 7.48
CA SER A 242 -20.06 -12.70 8.35
C SER A 242 -20.77 -14.05 8.13
N ALA A 243 -21.26 -14.63 9.23
CA ALA A 243 -22.09 -15.83 9.19
C ALA A 243 -23.56 -15.43 9.27
N HIS A 244 -24.37 -15.93 8.34
CA HIS A 244 -25.81 -15.68 8.28
C HIS A 244 -26.57 -17.00 8.16
N ALA A 245 -27.43 -17.29 9.15
CA ALA A 245 -28.19 -18.54 9.18
C ALA A 245 -29.20 -18.64 8.01
N GLU A 246 -29.61 -17.52 7.45
CA GLU A 246 -30.51 -17.43 6.29
C GLU A 246 -29.89 -17.97 4.99
N LEU A 247 -28.56 -18.11 4.95
CA LEU A 247 -27.82 -18.59 3.78
C LEU A 247 -27.66 -20.11 3.77
N ASP A 248 -27.90 -20.79 4.90
CA ASP A 248 -27.73 -22.23 5.02
C ASP A 248 -28.61 -22.98 4.01
N GLY A 249 -27.98 -23.80 3.16
CA GLY A 249 -28.67 -24.55 2.11
C GLY A 249 -28.97 -23.77 0.83
N ARG A 250 -28.64 -22.48 0.76
CA ARG A 250 -28.71 -21.67 -0.46
C ARG A 250 -27.52 -21.95 -1.38
N THR A 251 -27.70 -21.69 -2.67
CA THR A 251 -26.60 -21.76 -3.63
C THR A 251 -25.83 -20.44 -3.69
N PHE A 252 -24.52 -20.49 -3.94
CA PHE A 252 -23.70 -19.28 -4.05
C PHE A 252 -24.23 -18.32 -5.13
N GLY A 253 -24.77 -18.84 -6.23
CA GLY A 253 -25.35 -18.03 -7.29
C GLY A 253 -26.62 -17.26 -6.90
N GLU A 254 -27.30 -17.65 -5.82
CA GLU A 254 -28.44 -16.89 -5.26
C GLU A 254 -27.97 -15.71 -4.40
N LEU A 255 -26.78 -15.80 -3.80
CA LEU A 255 -26.31 -14.84 -2.80
C LEU A 255 -26.19 -13.42 -3.38
N GLN A 256 -25.67 -13.28 -4.59
CA GLN A 256 -25.47 -11.95 -5.18
C GLN A 256 -26.78 -11.15 -5.34
N ALA A 257 -27.91 -11.84 -5.52
CA ALA A 257 -29.23 -11.20 -5.58
C ALA A 257 -29.88 -10.99 -4.20
N MET A 258 -29.33 -11.62 -3.14
CA MET A 258 -29.83 -11.51 -1.78
C MET A 258 -29.26 -10.34 -1.00
N PHE A 259 -28.15 -9.73 -1.46
CA PHE A 259 -27.48 -8.64 -0.76
C PHE A 259 -27.61 -7.30 -1.53
N PRO A 260 -28.57 -6.43 -1.15
CA PRO A 260 -28.71 -5.10 -1.75
C PRO A 260 -27.53 -4.20 -1.48
N ASP A 261 -26.98 -4.30 -0.28
CA ASP A 261 -25.99 -3.37 0.25
C ASP A 261 -24.57 -3.97 0.25
N ALA A 262 -24.37 -5.21 -0.24
CA ALA A 262 -23.07 -5.89 -0.32
C ALA A 262 -22.91 -6.77 -1.56
N VAL A 263 -21.67 -7.14 -1.92
CA VAL A 263 -21.39 -8.09 -3.01
C VAL A 263 -20.65 -9.32 -2.50
N PRO A 264 -21.28 -10.50 -2.47
CA PRO A 264 -20.62 -11.77 -2.17
C PRO A 264 -19.55 -12.12 -3.20
N ILE A 265 -18.29 -12.18 -2.75
CA ILE A 265 -17.14 -12.54 -3.61
C ILE A 265 -16.59 -13.94 -3.33
N GLY A 266 -16.88 -14.50 -2.16
CA GLY A 266 -16.36 -15.79 -1.75
C GLY A 266 -17.00 -16.34 -0.49
N VAL A 267 -16.53 -17.53 -0.07
CA VAL A 267 -17.00 -18.24 1.11
C VAL A 267 -15.81 -18.64 1.96
N ALA A 268 -15.87 -18.37 3.25
CA ALA A 268 -14.92 -18.84 4.24
C ALA A 268 -15.50 -20.03 5.02
N SER A 269 -14.62 -20.97 5.39
CA SER A 269 -14.96 -22.07 6.29
C SER A 269 -15.41 -21.52 7.66
N ALA A 270 -16.18 -22.29 8.43
CA ALA A 270 -16.64 -21.88 9.76
C ALA A 270 -15.49 -21.51 10.72
N ASP A 271 -14.34 -22.19 10.58
CA ASP A 271 -13.13 -21.93 11.35
C ASP A 271 -12.23 -20.83 10.73
N GLU A 272 -12.67 -20.18 9.65
CA GLU A 272 -11.94 -19.16 8.86
C GLU A 272 -10.57 -19.55 8.29
N ASN A 273 -10.10 -20.78 8.54
CA ASN A 273 -8.81 -21.27 8.05
C ASN A 273 -8.71 -21.44 6.53
N ARG A 274 -9.82 -21.33 5.82
CA ARG A 274 -9.84 -21.51 4.35
C ARG A 274 -10.90 -20.63 3.73
N ILE A 275 -10.50 -19.92 2.69
CA ILE A 275 -11.35 -19.06 1.88
C ILE A 275 -11.39 -19.62 0.46
N TRP A 276 -12.58 -19.61 -0.13
CA TRP A 276 -12.80 -19.91 -1.54
C TRP A 276 -13.34 -18.65 -2.19
N LEU A 277 -12.49 -17.96 -2.95
CA LEU A 277 -12.93 -16.87 -3.82
C LEU A 277 -13.52 -17.46 -5.10
N LYS A 278 -14.56 -16.81 -5.63
CA LYS A 278 -15.23 -17.22 -6.86
C LYS A 278 -15.62 -18.72 -6.88
N PRO A 279 -16.34 -19.22 -5.85
CA PRO A 279 -16.79 -20.62 -5.84
C PRO A 279 -17.82 -20.85 -6.96
N SER A 280 -18.03 -22.12 -7.33
CA SER A 280 -19.03 -22.47 -8.34
C SER A 280 -20.42 -21.99 -7.92
N LEU A 281 -21.18 -21.40 -8.85
CA LEU A 281 -22.53 -20.88 -8.58
C LEU A 281 -23.49 -21.92 -7.96
N GLY A 282 -23.32 -23.20 -8.30
CA GLY A 282 -24.11 -24.30 -7.75
C GLY A 282 -23.64 -24.83 -6.39
N ARG A 283 -22.58 -24.25 -5.79
CA ARG A 283 -22.11 -24.65 -4.45
C ARG A 283 -23.18 -24.29 -3.43
N VAL A 284 -23.53 -25.26 -2.58
CA VAL A 284 -24.46 -25.06 -1.47
C VAL A 284 -23.68 -24.61 -0.23
N MET A 285 -24.18 -23.56 0.42
CA MET A 285 -23.67 -23.04 1.69
C MET A 285 -23.93 -24.02 2.83
N LYS A 286 -22.91 -24.28 3.65
CA LYS A 286 -23.01 -25.14 4.83
C LYS A 286 -23.23 -24.31 6.10
N PRO A 287 -23.87 -24.91 7.14
CA PRO A 287 -24.04 -24.25 8.43
C PRO A 287 -22.72 -23.75 9.01
N GLY A 288 -22.70 -22.46 9.35
CA GLY A 288 -21.56 -21.78 9.95
C GLY A 288 -20.50 -21.28 8.95
N GLU A 289 -20.63 -21.57 7.66
CA GLU A 289 -19.78 -20.90 6.65
C GLU A 289 -20.06 -19.39 6.64
N LYS A 290 -19.00 -18.61 6.47
CA LYS A 290 -19.07 -17.15 6.39
C LYS A 290 -18.99 -16.72 4.94
N VAL A 291 -19.66 -15.64 4.57
CA VAL A 291 -19.52 -15.06 3.24
C VAL A 291 -18.53 -13.90 3.32
N ALA A 292 -17.60 -13.87 2.36
CA ALA A 292 -16.72 -12.72 2.18
C ALA A 292 -17.47 -11.66 1.35
N GLU A 293 -17.71 -10.52 1.97
CA GLU A 293 -18.61 -9.46 1.52
C GLU A 293 -18.04 -8.08 1.87
N ASP A 294 -18.84 -7.06 1.65
CA ASP A 294 -18.46 -5.65 1.65
C ASP A 294 -19.51 -4.84 2.42
N ASP A 295 -19.07 -4.08 3.44
CA ASP A 295 -19.85 -3.36 4.49
C ASP A 295 -20.23 -4.19 5.75
N ASP A 296 -20.52 -3.56 6.89
CA ASP A 296 -20.99 -4.16 8.15
C ASP A 296 -22.49 -3.89 8.43
N THR A 297 -23.13 -3.06 7.60
CA THR A 297 -24.48 -2.54 7.84
C THR A 297 -25.62 -3.37 7.23
N TYR A 298 -25.32 -4.51 6.59
CA TYR A 298 -26.30 -5.21 5.74
C TYR A 298 -26.91 -6.48 6.35
N ALA A 299 -27.99 -6.94 5.73
CA ALA A 299 -28.63 -8.22 6.04
C ALA A 299 -29.15 -8.87 4.75
N PRO A 300 -29.10 -10.21 4.64
CA PRO A 300 -29.64 -10.92 3.49
C PRO A 300 -31.15 -10.67 3.36
N ARG A 301 -31.58 -10.35 2.13
CA ARG A 301 -32.97 -10.19 1.73
C ARG A 301 -33.39 -11.28 0.75
N PRO A 302 -34.70 -11.47 0.50
CA PRO A 302 -35.15 -12.35 -0.57
C PRO A 302 -34.49 -11.96 -1.91
N PRO A 303 -34.09 -12.94 -2.74
CA PRO A 303 -33.38 -12.68 -3.99
C PRO A 303 -34.13 -11.68 -4.88
N ALA A 304 -33.45 -10.67 -5.37
CA ALA A 304 -33.97 -9.77 -6.39
C ALA A 304 -34.20 -10.50 -7.72
N ASP A 305 -35.24 -10.10 -8.45
CA ASP A 305 -35.49 -10.63 -9.79
C ASP A 305 -34.43 -10.12 -10.76
N ALA A 306 -33.64 -11.03 -11.34
CA ALA A 306 -32.67 -10.73 -12.39
C ALA A 306 -33.11 -11.36 -13.73
N ALA A 307 -33.21 -10.53 -14.76
CA ALA A 307 -33.55 -10.91 -16.13
C ALA A 307 -32.35 -10.64 -17.05
N PRO A 308 -31.30 -11.48 -17.04
CA PRO A 308 -30.03 -11.23 -17.72
C PRO A 308 -30.10 -11.23 -19.26
N GLY A 309 -31.28 -11.32 -19.88
CA GLY A 309 -31.46 -11.23 -21.33
C GLY A 309 -30.68 -12.30 -22.13
N ALA A 310 -30.41 -11.99 -23.41
CA ALA A 310 -29.60 -12.85 -24.27
C ALA A 310 -28.11 -12.55 -24.08
N LEU A 311 -27.30 -13.61 -23.96
CA LEU A 311 -25.85 -13.49 -23.81
C LEU A 311 -25.24 -13.04 -25.15
N PRO A 312 -24.44 -11.96 -25.20
CA PRO A 312 -23.64 -11.65 -26.38
C PRO A 312 -22.61 -12.76 -26.63
N SER A 313 -22.19 -12.89 -27.89
CA SER A 313 -21.22 -13.91 -28.30
C SER A 313 -19.84 -13.51 -27.77
N SER A 314 -19.40 -14.14 -26.67
CA SER A 314 -18.05 -13.93 -26.15
C SER A 314 -17.02 -14.38 -27.19
N THR A 315 -16.28 -13.43 -27.76
CA THR A 315 -15.10 -13.74 -28.58
C THR A 315 -13.88 -13.71 -27.68
N ALA A 316 -13.39 -14.90 -27.29
CA ALA A 316 -12.11 -15.01 -26.61
C ALA A 316 -11.04 -14.32 -27.48
N ARG A 317 -10.44 -13.23 -26.99
CA ARG A 317 -9.34 -12.57 -27.68
C ARG A 317 -8.12 -13.49 -27.63
N PRO A 318 -7.44 -13.75 -28.76
CA PRO A 318 -6.22 -14.53 -28.72
C PRO A 318 -5.17 -13.79 -27.86
N PRO A 319 -4.33 -14.53 -27.11
CA PRO A 319 -3.25 -13.92 -26.34
C PRO A 319 -2.32 -13.15 -27.29
N ALA A 320 -2.08 -11.87 -26.99
CA ALA A 320 -1.19 -11.02 -27.76
C ALA A 320 0.26 -11.16 -27.29
N VAL A 321 1.21 -10.79 -28.17
CA VAL A 321 2.62 -10.62 -27.80
C VAL A 321 2.73 -9.44 -26.85
N GLU A 322 3.19 -9.68 -25.63
CA GLU A 322 3.42 -8.64 -24.62
C GLU A 322 4.91 -8.24 -24.64
N THR A 323 5.18 -6.93 -24.71
CA THR A 323 6.53 -6.36 -24.62
C THR A 323 6.48 -5.20 -23.64
N MET A 324 7.17 -5.33 -22.52
CA MET A 324 7.05 -4.42 -21.39
C MET A 324 8.29 -3.54 -21.27
N LEU A 325 8.09 -2.26 -20.97
CA LEU A 325 9.17 -1.33 -20.67
C LEU A 325 9.22 -1.10 -19.16
N PHE A 326 10.36 -1.41 -18.53
CA PHE A 326 10.63 -1.11 -17.13
C PHE A 326 11.55 0.10 -17.06
N CYS A 327 11.10 1.16 -16.41
CA CYS A 327 11.87 2.37 -16.16
C CYS A 327 12.23 2.42 -14.67
N GLY A 328 13.51 2.38 -14.34
CA GLY A 328 14.02 2.36 -12.96
C GLY A 328 14.43 0.96 -12.48
N TRP A 329 15.28 0.92 -11.46
CA TRP A 329 15.74 -0.28 -10.77
C TRP A 329 15.18 -0.32 -9.35
N ARG A 330 14.10 -1.08 -9.17
CA ARG A 330 13.49 -1.35 -7.86
C ARG A 330 14.32 -2.39 -7.10
N ARG A 331 14.33 -2.32 -5.76
CA ARG A 331 15.05 -3.26 -4.88
C ARG A 331 14.64 -4.72 -5.12
N ASP A 332 13.34 -4.97 -5.21
CA ASP A 332 12.77 -6.32 -5.35
C ASP A 332 12.28 -6.54 -6.79
N ILE A 333 13.02 -6.02 -7.77
CA ILE A 333 12.65 -6.17 -9.18
C ILE A 333 12.67 -7.63 -9.62
N ARG A 334 13.47 -8.49 -8.95
CA ARG A 334 13.50 -9.94 -9.16
C ARG A 334 12.13 -10.58 -8.98
N ASP A 335 11.39 -10.18 -7.94
CA ASP A 335 10.14 -10.84 -7.55
C ASP A 335 9.04 -10.48 -8.55
N ILE A 336 9.06 -9.23 -9.01
CA ILE A 336 8.22 -8.76 -10.13
C ILE A 336 8.49 -9.58 -11.39
N ILE A 337 9.75 -9.81 -11.73
CA ILE A 337 10.13 -10.58 -12.93
C ILE A 337 9.70 -12.04 -12.79
N HIS A 338 9.97 -12.69 -11.66
CA HIS A 338 9.53 -14.05 -11.39
C HIS A 338 8.00 -14.19 -11.43
N HIS A 339 7.29 -13.23 -10.84
CA HIS A 339 5.83 -13.22 -10.87
C HIS A 339 5.30 -13.06 -12.30
N LEU A 340 5.89 -12.16 -13.09
CA LEU A 340 5.56 -12.02 -14.50
C LEU A 340 5.82 -13.30 -15.30
N ASP A 341 6.93 -14.00 -15.04
CA ASP A 341 7.28 -15.25 -15.73
C ASP A 341 6.26 -16.36 -15.46
N ARG A 342 5.77 -16.45 -14.21
CA ARG A 342 4.71 -17.39 -13.80
C ARG A 342 3.33 -17.02 -14.35
N LEU A 343 3.04 -15.72 -14.49
CA LEU A 343 1.76 -15.25 -15.04
C LEU A 343 1.64 -15.43 -16.56
N VAL A 344 2.72 -15.86 -17.24
CA VAL A 344 2.67 -16.20 -18.67
C VAL A 344 2.13 -17.62 -18.84
N MET A 345 1.09 -17.80 -19.68
CA MET A 345 0.51 -19.12 -19.92
C MET A 345 1.54 -20.10 -20.53
N PRO A 346 1.73 -21.31 -19.96
CA PRO A 346 2.59 -22.34 -20.52
C PRO A 346 2.15 -22.75 -21.95
N GLY A 347 3.08 -22.79 -22.90
CA GLY A 347 2.80 -23.16 -24.29
C GLY A 347 2.37 -22.01 -25.21
N SER A 348 2.32 -20.79 -24.68
CA SER A 348 2.32 -19.56 -25.47
C SER A 348 3.62 -19.48 -26.26
N ALA A 349 3.59 -19.69 -27.59
CA ALA A 349 4.76 -19.57 -28.49
C ALA A 349 5.33 -18.12 -28.60
N ILE A 350 4.91 -17.25 -27.69
CA ILE A 350 5.10 -15.81 -27.71
C ILE A 350 6.23 -15.51 -26.73
N HIS A 351 7.41 -15.21 -27.26
CA HIS A 351 8.49 -14.63 -26.49
C HIS A 351 8.04 -13.25 -26.00
N ARG A 352 8.01 -13.04 -24.69
CA ARG A 352 7.78 -11.72 -24.08
C ARG A 352 9.13 -11.12 -23.73
N ALA A 353 9.31 -9.83 -24.01
CA ALA A 353 10.55 -9.12 -23.70
C ALA A 353 10.30 -8.02 -22.65
N ILE A 354 11.16 -7.97 -21.64
CA ILE A 354 11.26 -6.87 -20.69
C ILE A 354 12.44 -6.01 -21.11
N HIS A 355 12.19 -4.75 -21.44
CA HIS A 355 13.24 -3.77 -21.69
C HIS A 355 13.49 -3.01 -20.38
N LEU A 356 14.60 -3.31 -19.70
CA LEU A 356 14.94 -2.72 -18.40
C LEU A 356 15.86 -1.50 -18.57
N CYS A 357 15.32 -0.32 -18.32
CA CYS A 357 15.95 0.98 -18.47
C CYS A 357 16.29 1.60 -17.11
N THR A 358 17.58 1.71 -16.78
CA THR A 358 18.06 2.49 -15.63
C THR A 358 19.46 3.02 -15.92
N ASP A 359 19.87 4.12 -15.29
CA ASP A 359 21.26 4.59 -15.21
C ASP A 359 21.90 4.37 -13.83
N ALA A 360 21.15 3.87 -12.85
CA ALA A 360 21.66 3.60 -11.51
C ALA A 360 22.61 2.38 -11.47
N VAL A 361 22.32 1.34 -12.27
CA VAL A 361 23.10 0.10 -12.31
C VAL A 361 23.75 -0.10 -13.69
N PRO A 362 25.09 -0.23 -13.79
CA PRO A 362 25.80 -0.50 -15.04
C PRO A 362 25.41 -1.84 -15.67
N LEU A 363 25.39 -1.93 -17.02
CA LEU A 363 24.94 -3.13 -17.75
C LEU A 363 25.63 -4.43 -17.30
N HIS A 364 26.93 -4.39 -17.02
CA HIS A 364 27.73 -5.57 -16.70
C HIS A 364 27.50 -6.12 -15.28
N GLU A 365 26.86 -5.35 -14.40
CA GLU A 365 26.57 -5.75 -13.02
C GLU A 365 25.13 -6.26 -12.85
N ARG A 366 24.24 -6.03 -13.84
CA ARG A 366 22.80 -6.30 -13.70
C ARG A 366 22.52 -7.79 -13.51
N ASP A 367 23.00 -8.62 -14.42
CA ASP A 367 22.77 -10.07 -14.35
C ASP A 367 23.41 -10.68 -13.10
N VAL A 368 24.57 -10.14 -12.68
CA VAL A 368 25.24 -10.57 -11.45
C VAL A 368 24.42 -10.21 -10.23
N LYS A 369 23.88 -8.99 -10.14
CA LYS A 369 23.02 -8.57 -9.03
C LYS A 369 21.72 -9.37 -8.98
N LEU A 370 21.06 -9.57 -10.13
CA LEU A 370 19.86 -10.41 -10.17
C LEU A 370 20.17 -11.83 -9.70
N ALA A 371 21.31 -12.40 -10.09
CA ALA A 371 21.71 -13.74 -9.66
C ALA A 371 22.13 -13.81 -8.18
N GLU A 372 22.78 -12.78 -7.64
CA GLU A 372 23.09 -12.65 -6.21
C GLU A 372 21.82 -12.57 -5.37
N GLU A 373 20.81 -11.86 -5.91
CA GLU A 373 19.45 -11.82 -5.41
C GLU A 373 18.64 -13.04 -5.89
N GLY A 374 19.23 -14.15 -6.36
CA GLY A 374 18.50 -15.41 -6.59
C GLY A 374 17.63 -15.51 -7.85
N LEU A 375 17.70 -14.56 -8.79
CA LEU A 375 17.12 -14.66 -10.13
C LEU A 375 18.22 -14.93 -11.18
N ASP A 376 18.32 -16.17 -11.66
CA ASP A 376 19.11 -16.47 -12.86
C ASP A 376 18.26 -16.19 -14.12
N VAL A 377 18.71 -15.21 -14.92
CA VAL A 377 18.06 -14.82 -16.17
C VAL A 377 17.95 -15.98 -17.17
N ASN A 378 18.81 -16.99 -17.06
CA ASN A 378 18.78 -18.18 -17.90
C ASN A 378 17.72 -19.22 -17.48
N GLU A 379 17.19 -19.12 -16.25
CA GLU A 379 16.15 -20.01 -15.73
C GLU A 379 14.73 -19.54 -16.09
N LEU A 380 14.58 -18.35 -16.67
CA LEU A 380 13.29 -17.83 -17.13
C LEU A 380 12.75 -18.66 -18.30
N GLU A 381 11.53 -19.15 -18.17
CA GLU A 381 10.91 -20.04 -19.18
C GLU A 381 10.17 -19.25 -20.27
N HIS A 382 9.58 -18.11 -19.92
CA HIS A 382 8.64 -17.39 -20.77
C HIS A 382 9.04 -15.94 -21.07
N LEU A 383 9.96 -15.38 -20.28
CA LEU A 383 10.44 -14.02 -20.41
C LEU A 383 11.90 -13.94 -20.90
N ARG A 384 12.17 -12.90 -21.69
CA ARG A 384 13.53 -12.47 -22.03
C ARG A 384 13.77 -11.06 -21.52
N ILE A 385 14.91 -10.83 -20.88
CA ILE A 385 15.29 -9.49 -20.40
C ILE A 385 16.29 -8.87 -21.39
N GLU A 386 16.03 -7.63 -21.78
CA GLU A 386 16.94 -6.79 -22.55
C GLU A 386 17.29 -5.53 -21.75
N HIS A 387 18.58 -5.31 -21.51
CA HIS A 387 19.04 -4.21 -20.66
C HIS A 387 19.41 -2.97 -21.46
N PHE A 388 18.89 -1.82 -21.04
CA PHE A 388 19.22 -0.51 -21.59
C PHE A 388 19.80 0.39 -20.48
N HIS A 389 20.95 1.00 -20.74
CA HIS A 389 21.59 1.93 -19.81
C HIS A 389 21.30 3.37 -20.22
N LEU A 390 20.24 3.93 -19.66
CA LEU A 390 19.78 5.28 -19.95
C LEU A 390 19.09 5.91 -18.74
N ASN A 391 19.18 7.23 -18.67
CA ASN A 391 18.45 8.01 -17.68
C ASN A 391 17.07 8.33 -18.25
N THR A 392 16.02 7.82 -17.60
CA THR A 392 14.64 7.91 -18.08
C THR A 392 14.04 9.32 -17.92
N SER A 393 14.60 10.18 -17.06
CA SER A 393 14.21 11.59 -16.94
C SER A 393 14.74 12.48 -18.08
N VAL A 394 15.55 11.92 -18.99
CA VAL A 394 16.18 12.67 -20.09
C VAL A 394 15.53 12.33 -21.42
N ARG A 395 14.74 13.28 -21.96
CA ARG A 395 14.03 13.15 -23.25
C ARG A 395 14.86 12.54 -24.38
N ARG A 396 16.06 13.07 -24.63
CA ARG A 396 16.91 12.66 -25.76
C ARG A 396 17.22 11.16 -25.75
N LYS A 397 17.37 10.56 -24.57
CA LYS A 397 17.65 9.13 -24.44
C LYS A 397 16.38 8.28 -24.61
N LEU A 398 15.23 8.75 -24.11
CA LEU A 398 13.95 8.09 -24.32
C LEU A 398 13.51 8.10 -25.80
N GLU A 399 13.93 9.11 -26.57
CA GLU A 399 13.68 9.20 -28.01
C GLU A 399 14.42 8.12 -28.82
N ASP A 400 15.37 7.39 -28.24
CA ASP A 400 16.02 6.26 -28.90
C ASP A 400 15.20 4.96 -28.79
N LEU A 401 14.20 4.92 -27.88
CA LEU A 401 13.38 3.73 -27.65
C LEU A 401 12.14 3.67 -28.57
N PRO A 402 11.70 2.45 -28.94
CA PRO A 402 10.44 2.23 -29.66
C PRO A 402 9.23 2.31 -28.72
N LEU A 403 8.97 3.50 -28.18
CA LEU A 403 7.94 3.75 -27.15
C LEU A 403 6.51 3.36 -27.57
N GLU A 404 6.26 3.15 -28.86
CA GLU A 404 4.95 2.80 -29.40
C GLU A 404 4.75 1.31 -29.67
N ASP A 405 5.82 0.51 -29.56
CA ASP A 405 5.76 -0.95 -29.75
C ASP A 405 5.54 -1.67 -28.41
N TYR A 406 5.73 -0.99 -27.28
CA TYR A 406 5.47 -1.54 -25.96
C TYR A 406 3.96 -1.73 -25.71
N THR A 407 3.62 -2.86 -25.09
CA THR A 407 2.24 -3.16 -24.65
C THR A 407 1.93 -2.57 -23.29
N SER A 408 2.93 -2.38 -22.43
CA SER A 408 2.79 -1.72 -21.13
C SER A 408 4.12 -1.08 -20.71
N VAL A 409 4.04 -0.03 -19.89
CA VAL A 409 5.18 0.63 -19.27
C VAL A 409 5.00 0.61 -17.76
N MET A 410 6.03 0.17 -17.03
CA MET A 410 6.11 0.30 -15.58
C MET A 410 7.23 1.29 -15.24
N ILE A 411 6.92 2.26 -14.39
CA ILE A 411 7.87 3.26 -13.91
C ILE A 411 8.03 3.06 -12.41
N PHE A 412 9.24 2.67 -12.03
CA PHE A 412 9.65 2.41 -10.66
C PHE A 412 10.56 3.53 -10.14
N PRO A 413 10.47 3.89 -8.86
CA PRO A 413 11.52 4.65 -8.19
C PRO A 413 12.81 3.83 -8.19
N ASP A 414 13.92 4.43 -8.62
CA ASP A 414 15.23 3.80 -8.50
C ASP A 414 15.61 3.65 -7.02
N GLN A 415 16.05 2.45 -6.62
CA GLN A 415 16.52 2.13 -5.27
C GLN A 415 17.60 3.10 -4.78
N ALA A 416 18.43 3.62 -5.69
CA ALA A 416 19.49 4.58 -5.37
C ALA A 416 18.97 5.93 -4.82
N TYR A 417 17.70 6.26 -5.07
CA TYR A 417 17.07 7.52 -4.66
C TYR A 417 15.87 7.31 -3.73
N GLU A 418 15.65 6.08 -3.25
CA GLU A 418 14.49 5.71 -2.43
C GLU A 418 14.45 6.45 -1.07
N GLU A 419 15.61 6.82 -0.52
CA GLU A 419 15.71 7.59 0.74
C GLU A 419 15.18 9.04 0.60
N ASP A 420 15.18 9.60 -0.61
CA ASP A 420 14.54 10.89 -0.92
C ASP A 420 13.29 10.66 -1.76
N MET A 421 12.21 10.28 -1.08
CA MET A 421 10.91 9.94 -1.69
C MET A 421 10.42 11.03 -2.65
N MET A 422 10.57 12.31 -2.29
CA MET A 422 10.12 13.43 -3.12
C MET A 422 10.92 13.54 -4.42
N HIS A 423 12.24 13.38 -4.35
CA HIS A 423 13.10 13.37 -5.54
C HIS A 423 12.79 12.17 -6.43
N SER A 424 12.60 10.99 -5.83
CA SER A 424 12.28 9.76 -6.55
C SER A 424 10.94 9.87 -7.31
N ASP A 425 9.89 10.33 -6.64
CA ASP A 425 8.58 10.54 -7.26
C ASP A 425 8.65 11.59 -8.39
N SER A 426 9.42 12.65 -8.20
CA SER A 426 9.60 13.69 -9.22
C SER A 426 10.22 13.12 -10.50
N HIS A 427 11.17 12.19 -10.36
CA HIS A 427 11.79 11.51 -11.50
C HIS A 427 10.84 10.54 -12.20
N ALA A 428 10.05 9.79 -11.42
CA ALA A 428 9.03 8.88 -11.94
C ALA A 428 7.95 9.63 -12.75
N VAL A 429 7.41 10.73 -12.20
CA VAL A 429 6.44 11.60 -12.88
C VAL A 429 7.06 12.27 -14.10
N ALA A 430 8.31 12.72 -14.03
CA ALA A 430 9.00 13.30 -15.19
C ALA A 430 9.16 12.29 -16.33
N THR A 431 9.57 11.05 -16.01
CA THR A 431 9.68 9.95 -16.97
C THR A 431 8.34 9.70 -17.67
N LEU A 432 7.26 9.60 -16.90
CA LEU A 432 5.90 9.41 -17.41
C LEU A 432 5.50 10.50 -18.42
N LEU A 433 5.64 11.76 -18.02
CA LEU A 433 5.24 12.91 -18.84
C LEU A 433 6.07 12.99 -20.14
N LEU A 434 7.36 12.67 -20.06
CA LEU A 434 8.23 12.61 -21.22
C LEU A 434 7.81 11.52 -22.20
N ILE A 435 7.49 10.31 -21.72
CA ILE A 435 7.02 9.20 -22.57
C ILE A 435 5.73 9.62 -23.28
N ARG A 436 4.75 10.18 -22.55
CA ARG A 436 3.48 10.65 -23.16
C ARG A 436 3.70 11.75 -24.19
N ASP A 437 4.54 12.75 -23.90
CA ASP A 437 4.79 13.84 -24.84
C ASP A 437 5.54 13.36 -26.10
N ILE A 438 6.50 12.43 -25.96
CA ILE A 438 7.20 11.84 -27.12
C ILE A 438 6.20 11.05 -27.99
N GLN A 439 5.37 10.19 -27.38
CA GLN A 439 4.33 9.44 -28.10
C GLN A 439 3.37 10.38 -28.85
N ALA A 440 2.92 11.47 -28.19
CA ALA A 440 2.03 12.46 -28.80
C ALA A 440 2.69 13.18 -30.00
N LYS A 441 3.94 13.63 -29.86
CA LYS A 441 4.67 14.30 -30.96
C LYS A 441 4.93 13.38 -32.14
N ARG A 442 5.36 12.14 -31.89
CA ARG A 442 5.57 11.13 -32.94
C ARG A 442 4.27 10.78 -33.67
N LEU A 443 3.14 10.75 -32.97
CA LEU A 443 1.82 10.56 -33.58
C LEU A 443 1.47 11.71 -34.53
N VAL A 444 1.63 12.97 -34.11
CA VAL A 444 1.37 14.15 -34.95
C VAL A 444 2.25 14.09 -36.21
N HIS A 445 3.55 13.84 -36.07
CA HIS A 445 4.45 13.73 -37.21
C HIS A 445 4.08 12.59 -38.17
N ARG A 446 3.64 11.42 -37.65
CA ARG A 446 3.13 10.33 -38.49
C ARG A 446 1.90 10.73 -39.28
N VAL A 447 0.93 11.42 -38.65
CA VAL A 447 -0.29 11.90 -39.31
C VAL A 447 0.03 12.95 -40.38
N GLU A 448 0.94 13.88 -40.10
CA GLU A 448 1.40 14.90 -41.06
C GLU A 448 2.16 14.29 -42.25
N ALA A 449 2.98 13.26 -42.01
CA ALA A 449 3.69 12.57 -43.08
C ALA A 449 2.73 11.82 -44.02
N VAL A 450 1.69 11.18 -43.47
CA VAL A 450 0.68 10.47 -44.25
C VAL A 450 -0.20 11.42 -45.07
N THR A 451 -0.53 12.59 -44.53
CA THR A 451 -1.39 13.59 -45.22
C THR A 451 -0.69 14.35 -46.35
N ARG A 452 0.65 14.37 -46.41
CA ARG A 452 1.44 15.04 -47.47
C ARG A 452 1.76 14.16 -48.70
N ALA A 453 1.35 12.89 -48.74
CA ALA A 453 1.61 11.99 -49.88
C ALA A 453 0.74 12.31 -51.14
N PRO A 454 1.24 12.09 -52.38
CA PRO A 454 0.59 12.56 -53.60
C PRO A 454 -0.77 11.90 -53.92
N ARG A 455 -1.67 12.72 -54.49
CA ARG A 455 -3.13 12.56 -54.68
C ARG A 455 -3.68 11.28 -55.34
N LYS A 456 -2.86 10.38 -55.92
CA LYS A 456 -3.38 9.14 -56.53
C LYS A 456 -3.50 7.96 -55.56
N SER A 457 -2.88 8.09 -54.38
CA SER A 457 -3.00 7.13 -53.26
C SER A 457 -3.95 7.63 -52.18
N ALA A 458 -4.44 8.87 -52.31
CA ALA A 458 -5.14 9.60 -51.26
C ALA A 458 -6.52 9.02 -50.93
N GLU A 459 -7.23 8.35 -51.83
CA GLU A 459 -8.53 7.72 -51.50
C GLU A 459 -8.37 6.38 -50.78
N ARG A 460 -7.36 5.56 -51.13
CA ARG A 460 -7.05 4.31 -50.43
C ARG A 460 -6.37 4.55 -49.09
N ILE A 461 -5.52 5.57 -49.02
CA ILE A 461 -4.88 6.02 -47.78
C ILE A 461 -5.88 6.81 -46.93
N ALA A 462 -6.76 7.64 -47.50
CA ALA A 462 -7.85 8.25 -46.73
C ALA A 462 -8.78 7.18 -46.19
N ALA A 463 -9.26 6.21 -46.98
CA ALA A 463 -10.07 5.10 -46.44
C ALA A 463 -9.34 4.31 -45.35
N GLY A 464 -8.01 4.17 -45.44
CA GLY A 464 -7.16 3.67 -44.36
C GLY A 464 -7.14 4.61 -43.15
N VAL A 465 -6.81 5.89 -43.33
CA VAL A 465 -6.71 6.92 -42.31
C VAL A 465 -8.06 7.21 -41.64
N THR A 466 -9.20 7.12 -42.34
CA THR A 466 -10.54 7.16 -41.77
C THR A 466 -10.85 5.86 -41.02
N LYS A 467 -10.44 4.68 -41.53
CA LYS A 467 -10.44 3.43 -40.74
C LYS A 467 -9.54 3.48 -39.50
N TRP A 468 -8.47 4.28 -39.52
CA TRP A 468 -7.53 4.53 -38.41
C TRP A 468 -7.97 5.71 -37.52
N ARG A 469 -8.87 6.58 -38.00
CA ARG A 469 -9.55 7.62 -37.22
C ARG A 469 -10.78 7.05 -36.49
N ASP A 470 -11.45 6.08 -37.11
CA ASP A 470 -12.67 5.43 -36.63
C ASP A 470 -12.36 4.11 -35.89
N ARG A 471 -11.21 3.45 -36.14
CA ARG A 471 -10.59 2.62 -35.10
C ARG A 471 -10.07 3.62 -34.08
N ALA A 472 -10.69 3.63 -32.91
CA ALA A 472 -10.19 4.26 -31.70
C ALA A 472 -8.65 4.28 -31.71
N LEU A 473 -8.07 5.45 -31.36
CA LEU A 473 -6.64 5.62 -31.06
C LEU A 473 -6.06 4.29 -30.54
N PRO A 474 -4.89 3.81 -31.03
CA PRO A 474 -4.30 2.59 -30.49
C PRO A 474 -4.37 2.70 -28.96
N PRO A 475 -4.86 1.65 -28.27
CA PRO A 475 -5.15 1.74 -26.85
C PRO A 475 -3.92 2.37 -26.20
N LYS A 476 -4.14 3.47 -25.49
CA LYS A 476 -3.10 4.18 -24.73
C LYS A 476 -2.26 3.09 -24.09
N CYS A 477 -0.99 2.94 -24.50
CA CYS A 477 -0.11 1.97 -23.85
C CYS A 477 -0.27 2.20 -22.35
N PRO A 478 -0.80 1.22 -21.58
CA PRO A 478 -0.97 1.39 -20.15
C PRO A 478 0.38 1.73 -19.55
N MET A 479 0.36 2.73 -18.70
CA MET A 479 1.53 3.15 -17.95
C MET A 479 1.13 3.15 -16.49
N ILE A 480 1.88 2.41 -15.70
CA ILE A 480 1.76 2.42 -14.25
C ILE A 480 3.00 3.10 -13.66
N CYS A 481 2.76 4.07 -12.79
CA CYS A 481 3.82 4.78 -12.09
C CYS A 481 3.69 4.53 -10.59
N GLU A 482 4.75 4.01 -9.98
CA GLU A 482 4.86 3.92 -8.53
C GLU A 482 5.17 5.29 -7.93
N ILE A 483 4.44 5.65 -6.88
CA ILE A 483 4.60 6.88 -6.10
C ILE A 483 4.77 6.50 -4.62
N LEU A 484 5.82 7.02 -3.99
CA LEU A 484 6.19 6.72 -2.61
C LEU A 484 5.57 7.74 -1.63
N ASP A 485 5.58 9.04 -1.95
CA ASP A 485 5.10 10.12 -1.07
C ASP A 485 3.60 10.40 -1.30
N PRO A 486 2.77 10.26 -0.25
CA PRO A 486 1.36 10.65 -0.30
C PRO A 486 1.10 12.10 -0.74
N ARG A 487 2.01 13.03 -0.46
CA ARG A 487 1.87 14.44 -0.83
C ARG A 487 2.00 14.63 -2.34
N THR A 488 2.88 13.85 -2.99
CA THR A 488 3.02 13.86 -4.45
C THR A 488 1.73 13.35 -5.10
N GLN A 489 1.17 12.26 -4.57
CA GLN A 489 -0.08 11.67 -5.05
C GLN A 489 -1.26 12.66 -4.98
N ALA A 490 -1.44 13.35 -3.85
CA ALA A 490 -2.50 14.37 -3.70
C ALA A 490 -2.37 15.51 -4.74
N THR A 491 -1.15 15.84 -5.16
CA THR A 491 -0.91 16.84 -6.21
C THR A 491 -1.27 16.30 -7.60
N ILE A 492 -1.04 15.02 -7.84
CA ILE A 492 -1.38 14.33 -9.09
C ILE A 492 -2.90 14.21 -9.24
N GLU A 493 -3.61 13.82 -8.17
CA GLU A 493 -5.07 13.68 -8.15
C GLU A 493 -5.80 14.97 -8.50
N GLN A 494 -5.28 16.12 -8.05
CA GLN A 494 -5.82 17.44 -8.41
C GLN A 494 -5.60 17.81 -9.88
N ASN A 495 -4.74 17.08 -10.61
CA ASN A 495 -4.40 17.36 -11.99
C ASN A 495 -5.00 16.31 -12.95
N THR A 496 -6.22 16.57 -13.40
CA THR A 496 -6.99 15.67 -14.30
C THR A 496 -6.22 15.28 -15.57
N SER A 497 -5.33 16.14 -16.07
CA SER A 497 -4.53 15.85 -17.26
C SER A 497 -3.50 14.76 -17.04
N VAL A 498 -2.90 14.72 -15.84
CA VAL A 498 -1.89 13.74 -15.43
C VAL A 498 -2.59 12.44 -15.04
N MET A 499 -3.65 12.51 -14.23
CA MET A 499 -4.54 11.40 -13.87
C MET A 499 -5.12 10.67 -15.09
N GLY A 500 -5.58 11.41 -16.09
CA GLY A 500 -6.09 10.81 -17.32
C GLY A 500 -4.99 10.17 -18.19
N SER A 501 -3.71 10.42 -17.91
CA SER A 501 -2.59 9.98 -18.74
C SER A 501 -2.01 8.62 -18.32
N SER A 502 -2.20 8.17 -17.09
CA SER A 502 -1.68 6.91 -16.56
C SER A 502 -2.37 6.49 -15.28
N ASP A 503 -2.14 5.24 -14.91
CA ASP A 503 -2.51 4.71 -13.60
C ASP A 503 -1.36 4.98 -12.63
N PHE A 504 -1.69 5.51 -11.45
CA PHE A 504 -0.74 5.74 -10.37
C PHE A 504 -0.99 4.70 -9.28
N CYS A 505 0.11 4.17 -8.73
CA CYS A 505 0.10 3.19 -7.66
C CYS A 505 0.85 3.79 -6.47
N GLN A 506 0.13 4.08 -5.39
CA GLN A 506 0.71 4.65 -4.19
C GLN A 506 1.15 3.54 -3.23
N SER A 507 2.36 3.01 -3.43
CA SER A 507 2.85 1.80 -2.76
C SER A 507 2.80 1.86 -1.24
N ASN A 508 3.22 2.98 -0.63
CA ASN A 508 3.22 3.12 0.83
C ASN A 508 1.83 3.20 1.43
N ARG A 509 0.84 3.77 0.71
CA ARG A 509 -0.55 3.82 1.18
C ARG A 509 -1.22 2.47 1.05
N LEU A 510 -1.06 1.80 -0.10
CA LEU A 510 -1.56 0.44 -0.28
C LEU A 510 -0.99 -0.52 0.78
N CYS A 511 0.31 -0.40 1.09
CA CYS A 511 0.93 -1.17 2.16
C CYS A 511 0.30 -0.88 3.53
N ALA A 512 0.08 0.40 3.84
CA ALA A 512 -0.54 0.81 5.10
C ALA A 512 -1.98 0.31 5.22
N GLN A 513 -2.76 0.39 4.14
CA GLN A 513 -4.11 -0.14 4.02
C GLN A 513 -4.15 -1.64 4.27
N VAL A 514 -3.29 -2.42 3.59
CA VAL A 514 -3.20 -3.87 3.79
C VAL A 514 -2.80 -4.21 5.23
N LEU A 515 -1.82 -3.51 5.81
CA LEU A 515 -1.41 -3.72 7.20
C LEU A 515 -2.56 -3.43 8.18
N ALA A 516 -3.30 -2.34 7.95
CA ALA A 516 -4.44 -1.96 8.79
C ALA A 516 -5.58 -2.98 8.67
N MET A 517 -5.97 -3.38 7.46
CA MET A 517 -7.02 -4.38 7.22
C MET A 517 -6.70 -5.72 7.90
N ILE A 518 -5.47 -6.23 7.74
CA ILE A 518 -5.05 -7.46 8.38
C ILE A 518 -5.01 -7.29 9.91
N SER A 519 -4.67 -6.11 10.42
CA SER A 519 -4.63 -5.82 11.86
C SER A 519 -6.01 -5.76 12.52
N GLU A 520 -7.07 -5.47 11.77
CA GLU A 520 -8.45 -5.52 12.26
C GLU A 520 -9.04 -6.93 12.09
N ASN A 521 -8.77 -7.62 10.98
CA ASN A 521 -9.22 -8.99 10.76
C ASN A 521 -8.13 -9.87 10.11
N ARG A 522 -7.62 -10.83 10.89
CA ARG A 522 -6.63 -11.82 10.46
C ARG A 522 -7.04 -12.61 9.21
N GLY A 523 -8.34 -12.87 9.02
CA GLY A 523 -8.89 -13.59 7.87
C GLY A 523 -8.64 -12.88 6.54
N VAL A 524 -8.53 -11.55 6.54
CA VAL A 524 -8.27 -10.75 5.32
C VAL A 524 -6.94 -11.13 4.67
N LYS A 525 -5.94 -11.56 5.45
CA LYS A 525 -4.67 -12.04 4.89
C LYS A 525 -4.87 -13.21 3.92
N LEU A 526 -5.67 -14.20 4.31
CA LEU A 526 -5.95 -15.36 3.46
C LEU A 526 -6.67 -14.97 2.17
N LEU A 527 -7.53 -13.95 2.24
CA LEU A 527 -8.22 -13.39 1.09
C LEU A 527 -7.25 -12.69 0.15
N LEU A 528 -6.33 -11.86 0.69
CA LEU A 528 -5.31 -11.17 -0.09
C LEU A 528 -4.30 -12.14 -0.72
N ASP A 529 -3.88 -13.17 0.01
CA ASP A 529 -2.99 -14.21 -0.50
C ASP A 529 -3.63 -14.94 -1.70
N GLU A 530 -4.92 -15.25 -1.64
CA GLU A 530 -5.67 -15.85 -2.75
C GLU A 530 -5.86 -14.85 -3.91
N LEU A 531 -6.18 -13.58 -3.63
CA LEU A 531 -6.37 -12.54 -4.65
C LEU A 531 -5.11 -12.20 -5.45
N LEU A 532 -3.96 -12.30 -4.78
CA LEU A 532 -2.66 -11.91 -5.33
C LEU A 532 -1.80 -13.13 -5.72
N SER A 533 -2.34 -14.33 -5.61
CA SER A 533 -1.69 -15.56 -6.06
C SER A 533 -1.68 -15.64 -7.59
N PRO A 534 -0.59 -16.14 -8.22
CA PRO A 534 -0.55 -16.38 -9.67
C PRO A 534 -1.66 -17.30 -10.19
N ASP A 535 -2.03 -18.31 -9.40
CA ASP A 535 -3.07 -19.30 -9.73
C ASP A 535 -4.45 -18.94 -9.15
N GLY A 536 -4.51 -17.85 -8.39
CA GLY A 536 -5.70 -17.43 -7.65
C GLY A 536 -6.72 -16.67 -8.49
N THR A 537 -7.83 -16.30 -7.84
CA THR A 537 -8.81 -15.39 -8.45
C THR A 537 -8.25 -13.98 -8.40
N SER A 538 -8.33 -13.22 -9.49
CA SER A 538 -7.89 -11.82 -9.50
C SER A 538 -8.98 -10.90 -10.04
N PHE A 539 -8.79 -9.59 -9.84
CA PHE A 539 -9.66 -8.56 -10.38
C PHE A 539 -9.29 -8.25 -11.84
N TYR A 540 -10.32 -8.05 -12.66
CA TYR A 540 -10.17 -7.69 -14.06
C TYR A 540 -11.13 -6.58 -14.42
N VAL A 541 -10.66 -5.61 -15.21
CA VAL A 541 -11.49 -4.55 -15.77
C VAL A 541 -11.80 -4.92 -17.22
N HIS A 542 -13.05 -5.28 -17.47
CA HIS A 542 -13.53 -5.63 -18.81
C HIS A 542 -14.35 -4.50 -19.44
N SER A 543 -14.43 -4.49 -20.77
CA SER A 543 -15.29 -3.52 -21.45
C SER A 543 -16.74 -3.93 -21.29
N ALA A 544 -17.62 -2.99 -20.91
CA ALA A 544 -19.06 -3.23 -20.85
C ALA A 544 -19.63 -3.82 -22.16
N LYS A 545 -19.02 -3.48 -23.31
CA LYS A 545 -19.37 -4.00 -24.64
C LYS A 545 -19.25 -5.51 -24.79
N ASP A 546 -18.44 -6.15 -23.94
CA ASP A 546 -18.28 -7.60 -23.94
C ASP A 546 -19.50 -8.30 -23.29
N TYR A 547 -20.30 -7.57 -22.50
CA TYR A 547 -21.47 -8.09 -21.78
C TYR A 547 -22.79 -7.42 -22.19
N VAL A 548 -22.80 -6.20 -22.70
CA VAL A 548 -24.01 -5.39 -22.93
C VAL A 548 -24.11 -4.97 -24.39
N GLY A 549 -25.32 -5.04 -24.96
CA GLY A 549 -25.59 -4.53 -26.30
C GLY A 549 -25.62 -2.99 -26.36
N ALA A 550 -25.36 -2.40 -27.53
CA ALA A 550 -25.16 -0.95 -27.68
C ALA A 550 -26.31 -0.04 -27.21
N ASP A 551 -27.55 -0.53 -27.17
CA ASP A 551 -28.75 0.23 -26.74
C ASP A 551 -29.47 -0.45 -25.56
N GLU A 552 -28.79 -1.37 -24.86
CA GLU A 552 -29.39 -2.14 -23.78
C GLU A 552 -29.26 -1.41 -22.44
N ALA A 553 -30.36 -1.32 -21.69
CA ALA A 553 -30.37 -0.80 -20.33
C ALA A 553 -30.59 -1.97 -19.37
N LEU A 554 -29.64 -2.20 -18.48
CA LEU A 554 -29.63 -3.32 -17.54
C LEU A 554 -29.47 -2.82 -16.12
N THR A 555 -30.06 -3.52 -15.17
CA THR A 555 -29.72 -3.32 -13.75
C THR A 555 -28.37 -3.94 -13.43
N PHE A 556 -27.76 -3.57 -12.30
CA PHE A 556 -26.53 -4.20 -11.85
C PHE A 556 -26.72 -5.70 -11.62
N TYR A 557 -27.88 -6.12 -11.09
CA TYR A 557 -28.20 -7.54 -10.93
C TYR A 557 -28.31 -8.30 -12.26
N ASP A 558 -28.89 -7.68 -13.29
CA ASP A 558 -28.98 -8.31 -14.62
C ASP A 558 -27.59 -8.51 -15.22
N LEU A 559 -26.74 -7.49 -15.11
CA LEU A 559 -25.36 -7.54 -15.59
C LEU A 559 -24.54 -8.56 -14.81
N ALA A 560 -24.66 -8.58 -13.48
CA ALA A 560 -23.99 -9.53 -12.61
C ALA A 560 -24.38 -10.98 -12.95
N ALA A 561 -25.68 -11.26 -13.10
CA ALA A 561 -26.17 -12.56 -13.53
C ALA A 561 -25.68 -12.94 -14.94
N ARG A 562 -25.43 -11.96 -15.82
CA ARG A 562 -24.85 -12.17 -17.15
C ARG A 562 -23.37 -12.53 -17.07
N CYS A 563 -22.56 -11.79 -16.30
CA CYS A 563 -21.14 -12.08 -16.07
C CYS A 563 -20.94 -13.49 -15.50
N ALA A 564 -21.77 -13.85 -14.50
CA ALA A 564 -21.77 -15.16 -13.87
C ALA A 564 -22.08 -16.30 -14.88
N ARG A 565 -22.99 -16.07 -15.84
CA ARG A 565 -23.37 -17.09 -16.85
C ARG A 565 -22.41 -17.18 -18.04
N CYS A 566 -21.87 -16.05 -18.50
CA CYS A 566 -20.96 -16.00 -19.65
C CYS A 566 -19.59 -16.60 -19.32
N ASN A 567 -18.95 -16.06 -18.30
CA ASN A 567 -17.53 -16.27 -18.04
C ASN A 567 -17.26 -16.79 -16.62
N HIS A 568 -18.32 -17.16 -15.88
CA HIS A 568 -18.24 -17.54 -14.47
C HIS A 568 -17.65 -16.42 -13.59
N GLU A 569 -17.79 -15.15 -13.96
CA GLU A 569 -17.22 -13.99 -13.26
C GLU A 569 -18.18 -13.42 -12.21
N ILE A 570 -17.62 -12.77 -11.19
CA ILE A 570 -18.39 -12.02 -10.17
C ILE A 570 -18.22 -10.54 -10.47
N LEU A 571 -19.34 -9.87 -10.78
CA LEU A 571 -19.36 -8.42 -10.93
C LEU A 571 -19.36 -7.74 -9.57
N ILE A 572 -18.30 -6.98 -9.27
CA ILE A 572 -18.15 -6.26 -7.99
C ILE A 572 -18.45 -4.77 -8.09
N GLY A 573 -18.36 -4.19 -9.29
CA GLY A 573 -18.43 -2.75 -9.49
C GLY A 573 -18.25 -2.37 -10.95
N TYR A 574 -18.11 -1.07 -11.21
CA TYR A 574 -17.88 -0.53 -12.54
C TYR A 574 -17.03 0.75 -12.50
N GLN A 575 -16.48 1.12 -13.65
CA GLN A 575 -15.69 2.34 -13.84
C GLN A 575 -16.30 3.19 -14.94
N ASP A 576 -16.59 4.45 -14.63
CA ASP A 576 -17.11 5.40 -15.61
C ASP A 576 -15.95 5.95 -16.47
N THR A 577 -16.11 5.92 -17.79
CA THR A 577 -15.07 6.38 -18.72
C THR A 577 -14.92 7.91 -18.79
N GLU A 578 -15.97 8.66 -18.46
CA GLU A 578 -15.99 10.13 -18.48
C GLU A 578 -15.55 10.71 -17.14
N SER A 579 -16.12 10.24 -16.02
CA SER A 579 -15.76 10.75 -14.69
C SER A 579 -14.46 10.14 -14.15
N LEU A 580 -14.01 9.00 -14.70
CA LEU A 580 -12.88 8.21 -14.21
C LEU A 580 -13.07 7.67 -12.80
N GLU A 581 -14.27 7.78 -12.24
CA GLU A 581 -14.65 7.26 -10.92
C GLU A 581 -14.83 5.74 -10.99
N THR A 582 -14.33 5.07 -9.96
CA THR A 582 -14.55 3.64 -9.74
C THR A 582 -15.61 3.51 -8.66
N GLN A 583 -16.66 2.76 -8.93
CA GLN A 583 -17.67 2.45 -7.92
C GLN A 583 -17.70 0.95 -7.69
N ILE A 584 -17.22 0.57 -6.51
CA ILE A 584 -17.43 -0.77 -5.95
C ILE A 584 -18.79 -0.79 -5.27
N ASN A 585 -19.40 -1.98 -5.18
CA ASN A 585 -20.66 -2.23 -4.48
C ASN A 585 -21.73 -1.11 -4.62
N PRO A 586 -22.20 -0.83 -5.86
CA PRO A 586 -23.09 0.29 -6.09
C PRO A 586 -24.41 0.13 -5.30
N ARG A 587 -24.79 1.15 -4.53
CA ARG A 587 -26.01 1.11 -3.67
C ARG A 587 -27.31 0.99 -4.45
N ASP A 588 -27.32 1.37 -5.73
CA ASP A 588 -28.50 1.41 -6.60
C ASP A 588 -28.56 0.21 -7.56
N LYS A 589 -28.32 -1.01 -7.04
CA LYS A 589 -28.22 -2.26 -7.84
C LYS A 589 -29.45 -2.57 -8.71
N SER A 590 -30.63 -2.10 -8.30
CA SER A 590 -31.91 -2.31 -9.01
C SER A 590 -32.23 -1.23 -10.05
N THR A 591 -31.45 -0.16 -10.11
CA THR A 591 -31.67 0.92 -11.08
C THR A 591 -31.13 0.50 -12.44
N SER A 592 -31.95 0.64 -13.48
CA SER A 592 -31.54 0.38 -14.86
C SER A 592 -30.61 1.50 -15.34
N LYS A 593 -29.42 1.12 -15.83
CA LYS A 593 -28.41 2.03 -16.38
C LYS A 593 -28.02 1.60 -17.80
N HIS A 594 -27.53 2.57 -18.57
CA HIS A 594 -26.83 2.32 -19.82
C HIS A 594 -25.33 2.16 -19.51
N TRP A 595 -24.72 1.11 -20.06
CA TRP A 595 -23.38 0.63 -19.71
C TRP A 595 -22.36 0.83 -20.83
#